data_AF-A0A7R9MH89-F1
#
_entry.id   AF-A0A7R9MH89-F1
#
_cell.length_a   1.000
_cell.length_b   1.000
_cell.length_c   1.000
_cell.angle_alpha   90.00
_cell.angle_beta   90.00
_cell.angle_gamma   90.00
#
_symmetry.space_group_name_H-M   'P 1'
#
loop_
_entity.id
_entity.type
_entity.pdbx_description
1 polymer ?
#
loop_
_entity_poly.entity_id
_entity_poly.type
_entity_poly.pdbx_seq_one_letter_code
_entity_poly.pdbx_strand_id
1 'polypeptide(L)'
;MNQLPKEFGADLMSLVDSPNSWFHSQFTGYIMRPQPRLQRFLNKFKKQINYRHPIVGIQVRRTDKVSDREALYYPICDYMVSVKDYFDKLELTRQVSKRLVYVASDDPSVLPQFAKQYPNYEFIGSTSISKTAFSQTTRYSNESLWGVLADIFLLSETDYIVCTFSSAICRLSYELMRYKQLDASLQYRSLDVPFHYDFALTPIRTAVYNHRSKTSDEWDLRIGDHLHERLNENRPGWSEWFDQSINGRGWDSYFYASNSSTQKFYKLYPVYKVFDDIELV
;
A
#
# COMPACT_ATOMS: atom_id res chain seq x y z
N MET A 1 6.93 -11.44 11.04
CA MET A 1 7.95 -10.96 11.99
C MET A 1 7.50 -9.58 12.45
N ASN A 2 6.87 -9.52 13.63
CA ASN A 2 6.46 -8.27 14.27
C ASN A 2 7.41 -7.98 15.44
N GLN A 3 8.70 -7.95 15.12
CA GLN A 3 9.81 -7.94 16.07
C GLN A 3 10.71 -6.74 15.82
N LEU A 4 11.04 -6.00 16.88
CA LEU A 4 11.96 -4.87 16.83
C LEU A 4 13.16 -5.09 17.75
N PRO A 5 14.34 -4.52 17.45
CA PRO A 5 15.47 -4.57 18.35
C PRO A 5 15.17 -3.92 19.72
N LYS A 6 15.47 -4.61 20.81
CA LYS A 6 15.25 -4.11 22.19
C LYS A 6 15.90 -2.77 22.48
N GLU A 7 17.02 -2.46 21.82
CA GLU A 7 17.83 -1.27 22.10
C GLU A 7 17.12 0.04 21.75
N PHE A 8 16.23 0.03 20.75
CA PHE A 8 15.53 1.24 20.28
C PHE A 8 14.07 1.02 19.89
N GLY A 9 13.53 -0.19 20.04
CA GLY A 9 12.17 -0.51 19.64
C GLY A 9 11.11 0.27 20.42
N ALA A 10 11.32 0.50 21.72
CA ALA A 10 10.42 1.31 22.54
C ALA A 10 10.36 2.78 22.07
N ASP A 11 11.52 3.37 21.77
CA ASP A 11 11.59 4.74 21.23
C ASP A 11 10.88 4.80 19.88
N LEU A 12 11.11 3.81 19.01
CA LEU A 12 10.46 3.75 17.70
C LEU A 12 8.94 3.66 17.83
N MET A 13 8.44 2.84 18.76
CA MET A 13 7.00 2.74 19.07
C MET A 13 6.39 4.05 19.57
N SER A 14 7.18 4.94 20.18
CA SER A 14 6.71 6.25 20.64
C SER A 14 6.73 7.33 19.55
N LEU A 15 7.50 7.13 18.47
CA LEU A 15 7.76 8.14 17.45
C LEU A 15 6.97 7.93 16.16
N VAL A 16 6.60 6.70 15.82
CA VAL A 16 5.94 6.38 14.55
C VAL A 16 4.78 5.40 14.74
N ASP A 17 3.69 5.59 13.99
CA ASP A 17 2.47 4.78 14.15
C ASP A 17 2.64 3.33 13.65
N SER A 18 3.65 3.06 12.81
CA SER A 18 3.91 1.72 12.27
C SER A 18 5.40 1.34 12.37
N PRO A 19 5.91 1.01 13.57
CA PRO A 19 7.33 0.80 13.85
C PRO A 19 8.02 -0.27 13.00
N ASN A 20 7.41 -1.46 12.87
CA ASN A 20 8.01 -2.56 12.10
C ASN A 20 8.24 -2.19 10.62
N SER A 21 7.23 -1.59 9.97
CA SER A 21 7.40 -1.17 8.58
C SER A 21 8.38 0.01 8.45
N TRP A 22 8.53 0.87 9.47
CA TRP A 22 9.56 1.91 9.46
C TRP A 22 10.95 1.28 9.55
N PHE A 23 11.16 0.33 10.46
CA PHE A 23 12.42 -0.37 10.62
C PHE A 23 12.86 -1.07 9.32
N HIS A 24 11.97 -1.83 8.70
CA HIS A 24 12.24 -2.48 7.42
C HIS A 24 12.55 -1.47 6.29
N SER A 25 11.88 -0.32 6.29
CA SER A 25 12.14 0.73 5.28
C SER A 25 13.59 1.23 5.29
N GLN A 26 14.30 1.15 6.43
CA GLN A 26 15.70 1.56 6.50
C GLN A 26 16.61 0.66 5.64
N PHE A 27 16.34 -0.65 5.60
CA PHE A 27 17.05 -1.58 4.74
C PHE A 27 16.72 -1.35 3.27
N THR A 28 15.42 -1.22 2.98
CA THR A 28 14.92 -0.92 1.63
C THR A 28 15.57 0.37 1.09
N GLY A 29 15.58 1.45 1.88
CA GLY A 29 16.20 2.71 1.55
C GLY A 29 17.71 2.60 1.30
N TYR A 30 18.42 1.83 2.13
CA TYR A 30 19.86 1.60 1.96
C TYR A 30 20.20 0.82 0.67
N ILE A 31 19.45 -0.25 0.39
CA ILE A 31 19.63 -1.10 -0.80
C ILE A 31 19.31 -0.32 -2.07
N MET A 32 18.23 0.46 -2.05
CA MET A 32 17.72 1.18 -3.21
C MET A 32 18.40 2.52 -3.47
N ARG A 33 19.59 2.79 -2.89
CA ARG A 33 20.30 4.06 -3.16
C ARG A 33 20.68 4.16 -4.64
N PRO A 34 20.21 5.20 -5.35
CA PRO A 34 20.42 5.29 -6.77
C PRO A 34 21.88 5.58 -7.10
N GLN A 35 22.44 4.82 -8.04
CA GLN A 35 23.72 5.15 -8.66
C GLN A 35 23.63 6.51 -9.38
N PRO A 36 24.73 7.25 -9.57
CA PRO A 36 24.69 8.58 -10.22
C PRO A 36 24.01 8.58 -11.59
N ARG A 37 24.16 7.49 -12.36
CA ARG A 37 23.48 7.31 -13.65
C ARG A 37 21.96 7.25 -13.47
N LEU A 38 21.48 6.53 -12.46
CA LEU A 38 20.06 6.43 -12.14
C LEU A 38 19.49 7.77 -11.67
N GLN A 39 20.18 8.44 -10.77
CA GLN A 39 19.75 9.75 -10.29
C GLN A 39 19.62 10.78 -11.43
N ARG A 40 20.57 10.81 -12.38
CA ARG A 40 20.49 11.70 -13.54
C ARG A 40 19.29 11.41 -14.43
N PHE A 41 18.99 10.14 -14.66
CA PHE A 41 17.81 9.73 -15.41
C PHE A 41 16.51 10.15 -14.71
N LEU A 42 16.38 9.87 -13.41
CA LEU A 42 15.20 10.27 -12.62
C LEU A 42 14.99 11.79 -12.66
N ASN A 43 16.06 12.57 -12.49
CA ASN A 43 15.99 14.03 -12.55
C ASN A 43 15.58 14.55 -13.93
N LYS A 44 16.08 13.93 -15.01
CA LYS A 44 15.66 14.28 -16.38
C LYS A 44 14.20 13.93 -16.60
N PHE A 45 13.76 12.75 -16.16
CA PHE A 45 12.40 12.28 -16.33
C PHE A 45 11.40 13.17 -15.59
N LYS A 46 11.67 13.52 -14.32
CA LYS A 46 10.85 14.46 -13.54
C LYS A 46 10.66 15.80 -14.24
N LYS A 47 11.73 16.36 -14.82
CA LYS A 47 11.65 17.61 -15.59
C LYS A 47 10.78 17.46 -16.83
N GLN A 48 10.90 16.35 -17.55
CA GLN A 48 10.12 16.09 -18.78
C GLN A 48 8.62 16.00 -18.52
N ILE A 49 8.22 15.38 -17.40
CA ILE A 49 6.80 15.23 -17.03
C ILE A 49 6.27 16.34 -16.13
N ASN A 50 7.06 17.40 -15.89
CA ASN A 50 6.73 18.50 -14.98
C ASN A 50 6.31 18.03 -13.57
N TYR A 51 7.05 17.06 -13.02
CA TYR A 51 6.80 16.50 -11.69
C TYR A 51 7.03 17.57 -10.61
N ARG A 52 6.01 17.81 -9.79
CA ARG A 52 5.98 18.87 -8.77
C ARG A 52 4.97 18.54 -7.67
N HIS A 53 5.00 19.29 -6.56
CA HIS A 53 4.10 19.11 -5.42
C HIS A 53 3.08 20.26 -5.33
N PRO A 54 1.91 20.06 -4.70
CA PRO A 54 1.42 18.79 -4.15
C PRO A 54 0.98 17.79 -5.23
N ILE A 55 1.25 16.49 -5.01
CA ILE A 55 0.97 15.41 -5.95
C ILE A 55 0.58 14.11 -5.24
N VAL A 56 -0.43 13.45 -5.79
CA VAL A 56 -0.85 12.10 -5.38
C VAL A 56 -0.35 11.07 -6.38
N GLY A 57 0.22 9.98 -5.91
CA GLY A 57 0.60 8.83 -6.74
C GLY A 57 -0.54 7.84 -6.87
N ILE A 58 -0.80 7.37 -8.08
CA ILE A 58 -1.67 6.23 -8.35
C ILE A 58 -0.83 5.13 -8.99
N GLN A 59 -0.91 3.92 -8.43
CA GLN A 59 -0.37 2.72 -9.06
C GLN A 59 -1.51 1.77 -9.45
N VAL A 60 -1.74 1.62 -10.75
CA VAL A 60 -2.75 0.71 -11.30
C VAL A 60 -2.05 -0.51 -11.90
N ARG A 61 -2.32 -1.70 -11.36
CA ARG A 61 -1.86 -2.99 -11.90
C ARG A 61 -3.02 -3.67 -12.62
N ARG A 62 -2.89 -3.95 -13.93
CA ARG A 62 -3.99 -4.50 -14.77
C ARG A 62 -3.65 -5.74 -15.59
N THR A 63 -2.39 -6.02 -15.93
CA THR A 63 -2.05 -7.06 -16.93
C THR A 63 -2.21 -8.49 -16.39
N ASP A 64 -1.24 -9.39 -16.62
CA ASP A 64 -1.15 -10.78 -16.12
C ASP A 64 -1.78 -11.02 -14.74
N LYS A 65 -1.73 -10.07 -13.81
CA LYS A 65 -2.28 -10.24 -12.46
C LYS A 65 -3.81 -10.28 -12.39
N VAL A 66 -4.53 -9.63 -13.30
CA VAL A 66 -6.00 -9.75 -13.36
C VAL A 66 -6.41 -11.05 -14.05
N SER A 67 -5.68 -11.47 -15.11
CA SER A 67 -5.96 -12.73 -15.80
C SER A 67 -5.57 -13.97 -14.98
N ASP A 68 -4.52 -13.85 -14.15
CA ASP A 68 -3.96 -14.95 -13.35
C ASP A 68 -4.53 -14.97 -11.91
N ARG A 69 -5.55 -14.13 -11.62
CA ARG A 69 -6.25 -13.99 -10.32
C ARG A 69 -5.37 -13.52 -9.16
N GLU A 70 -4.22 -12.92 -9.44
CA GLU A 70 -3.31 -12.35 -8.45
C GLU A 70 -3.65 -10.89 -8.04
N ALA A 71 -4.60 -10.25 -8.71
CA ALA A 71 -5.22 -9.00 -8.28
C ALA A 71 -6.66 -8.88 -8.80
N LEU A 72 -7.54 -8.24 -8.02
CA LEU A 72 -8.84 -7.81 -8.52
C LEU A 72 -8.69 -6.65 -9.50
N TYR A 73 -9.58 -6.58 -10.49
CA TYR A 73 -9.75 -5.39 -11.29
C TYR A 73 -10.46 -4.32 -10.47
N TYR A 74 -9.82 -3.18 -10.28
CA TYR A 74 -10.44 -1.99 -9.73
C TYR A 74 -10.64 -0.94 -10.83
N PRO A 75 -11.88 -0.43 -11.04
CA PRO A 75 -12.11 0.68 -11.95
C PRO A 75 -11.39 1.94 -11.48
N ILE A 76 -11.01 2.83 -12.41
CA ILE A 76 -10.22 4.03 -12.09
C ILE A 76 -10.95 4.99 -11.13
N CYS A 77 -12.27 4.92 -11.03
CA CYS A 77 -13.06 5.71 -10.09
C CYS A 77 -12.75 5.36 -8.63
N ASP A 78 -12.45 4.10 -8.32
CA ASP A 78 -12.18 3.66 -6.95
C ASP A 78 -10.90 4.30 -6.42
N TYR A 79 -9.88 4.42 -7.28
CA TYR A 79 -8.66 5.15 -6.96
C TYR A 79 -8.94 6.64 -6.71
N MET A 80 -9.82 7.25 -7.52
CA MET A 80 -10.09 8.69 -7.44
C MET A 80 -10.84 9.13 -6.18
N VAL A 81 -11.56 8.23 -5.49
CA VAL A 81 -12.21 8.55 -4.21
C VAL A 81 -11.18 9.09 -3.21
N SER A 82 -10.09 8.35 -3.01
CA SER A 82 -9.06 8.75 -2.04
C SER A 82 -8.19 9.90 -2.54
N VAL A 83 -7.97 10.01 -3.85
CA VAL A 83 -7.28 11.18 -4.43
C VAL A 83 -8.09 12.45 -4.18
N LYS A 84 -9.41 12.41 -4.40
CA LYS A 84 -10.30 13.53 -4.12
C LYS A 84 -10.27 13.90 -2.64
N ASP A 85 -10.44 12.93 -1.75
CA ASP A 85 -10.44 13.16 -0.31
C ASP A 85 -9.12 13.77 0.18
N TYR A 86 -7.98 13.34 -0.36
CA TYR A 86 -6.68 13.93 -0.05
C TYR A 86 -6.63 15.42 -0.42
N PHE A 87 -6.98 15.77 -1.66
CA PHE A 87 -6.92 17.16 -2.12
C PHE A 87 -7.97 18.04 -1.43
N ASP A 88 -9.18 17.53 -1.20
CA ASP A 88 -10.22 18.25 -0.46
C ASP A 88 -9.72 18.61 0.95
N LYS A 89 -9.07 17.67 1.66
CA LYS A 89 -8.46 17.93 2.98
C LYS A 89 -7.31 18.92 2.89
N LEU A 90 -6.45 18.80 1.88
CA LEU A 90 -5.31 19.70 1.69
C LEU A 90 -5.78 21.15 1.47
N GLU A 91 -6.82 21.32 0.66
CA GLU A 91 -7.42 22.61 0.30
C GLU A 91 -8.08 23.33 1.49
N LEU A 92 -8.39 22.63 2.59
CA LEU A 92 -8.82 23.25 3.85
C LEU A 92 -7.72 24.09 4.51
N THR A 93 -6.44 23.83 4.19
CA THR A 93 -5.28 24.44 4.87
C THR A 93 -4.43 25.30 3.95
N ARG A 94 -4.48 25.09 2.63
CA ARG A 94 -3.67 25.82 1.65
C ARG A 94 -4.34 25.84 0.29
N GLN A 95 -4.06 26.85 -0.52
CA GLN A 95 -4.55 26.88 -1.90
C GLN A 95 -3.81 25.86 -2.79
N VAL A 96 -4.57 25.07 -3.55
CA VAL A 96 -4.04 24.15 -4.58
C VAL A 96 -4.51 24.66 -5.94
N SER A 97 -3.57 25.13 -6.77
CA SER A 97 -3.90 25.71 -8.08
C SER A 97 -4.38 24.66 -9.09
N LYS A 98 -3.82 23.45 -9.04
CA LYS A 98 -4.18 22.31 -9.87
C LYS A 98 -3.91 21.03 -9.10
N ARG A 99 -4.88 20.12 -9.07
CA ARG A 99 -4.73 18.79 -8.45
C ARG A 99 -3.90 17.90 -9.38
N LEU A 100 -2.66 17.62 -9.00
CA LEU A 100 -1.71 16.85 -9.81
C LEU A 100 -1.66 15.40 -9.36
N VAL A 101 -1.65 14.47 -10.31
CA VAL A 101 -1.62 13.04 -10.04
C VAL A 101 -0.54 12.37 -10.90
N TYR A 102 0.39 11.66 -10.28
CA TYR A 102 1.32 10.77 -10.97
C TYR A 102 0.67 9.41 -11.18
N VAL A 103 0.63 8.90 -12.40
CA VAL A 103 0.03 7.59 -12.71
C VAL A 103 1.10 6.63 -13.20
N ALA A 104 1.35 5.59 -12.42
CA ALA A 104 2.14 4.43 -12.80
C ALA A 104 1.21 3.27 -13.15
N SER A 105 1.38 2.69 -14.35
CA SER A 105 0.62 1.52 -14.75
C SER A 105 1.36 0.69 -15.78
N ASP A 106 1.09 -0.61 -15.73
CA ASP A 106 1.42 -1.62 -16.73
C ASP A 106 0.46 -1.63 -17.93
N ASP A 107 -0.64 -0.86 -17.91
CA ASP A 107 -1.61 -0.73 -19.00
C ASP A 107 -1.52 0.70 -19.60
N PRO A 108 -1.08 0.84 -20.87
CA PRO A 108 -0.89 2.15 -21.50
C PRO A 108 -2.20 2.92 -21.74
N SER A 109 -3.36 2.28 -21.60
CA SER A 109 -4.66 2.93 -21.72
C SER A 109 -5.10 3.68 -20.45
N VAL A 110 -4.49 3.39 -19.29
CA VAL A 110 -4.92 3.93 -17.99
C VAL A 110 -4.73 5.44 -17.89
N LEU A 111 -3.54 5.95 -18.22
CA LEU A 111 -3.26 7.39 -18.13
C LEU A 111 -4.20 8.23 -19.03
N PRO A 112 -4.41 7.87 -20.32
CA PRO A 112 -5.44 8.52 -21.14
C PRO A 112 -6.87 8.42 -20.59
N GLN A 113 -7.24 7.30 -19.95
CA GLN A 113 -8.57 7.13 -19.34
C GLN A 113 -8.79 8.12 -18.18
N PHE A 114 -7.80 8.26 -17.29
CA PHE A 114 -7.85 9.25 -16.21
C PHE A 114 -8.00 10.66 -16.74
N ALA A 115 -7.16 11.07 -17.70
CA ALA A 115 -7.19 12.40 -18.29
C ALA A 115 -8.53 12.72 -18.97
N LYS A 116 -9.15 11.71 -19.60
CA LYS A 116 -10.47 11.87 -20.24
C LYS A 116 -11.61 11.99 -19.23
N GLN A 117 -11.62 11.18 -18.16
CA GLN A 117 -12.73 11.12 -17.21
C GLN A 117 -12.66 12.18 -16.11
N TYR A 118 -11.47 12.69 -15.80
CA TYR A 118 -11.23 13.64 -14.71
C TYR A 118 -10.50 14.90 -15.22
N PRO A 119 -11.10 15.69 -16.13
CA PRO A 119 -10.43 16.83 -16.78
C PRO A 119 -10.02 17.97 -15.83
N ASN A 120 -10.56 17.99 -14.61
CA ASN A 120 -10.21 18.98 -13.58
C ASN A 120 -8.86 18.67 -12.91
N TYR A 121 -8.32 17.46 -13.10
CA TYR A 121 -7.02 17.05 -12.59
C TYR A 121 -5.97 17.16 -13.69
N GLU A 122 -4.71 17.32 -13.30
CA GLU A 122 -3.58 17.13 -14.18
C GLU A 122 -2.98 15.75 -13.92
N PHE A 123 -2.94 14.89 -14.93
CA PHE A 123 -2.32 13.58 -14.83
C PHE A 123 -0.98 13.58 -15.56
N ILE A 124 0.07 13.16 -14.85
CA ILE A 124 1.41 13.00 -15.38
C ILE A 124 1.86 11.55 -15.25
N GLY A 125 2.74 11.12 -16.15
CA GLY A 125 3.19 9.73 -16.23
C GLY A 125 3.79 9.46 -17.59
N SER A 126 4.06 8.18 -17.90
CA SER A 126 4.66 7.81 -19.19
C SER A 126 3.95 6.62 -19.81
N THR A 127 3.21 6.87 -20.89
CA THR A 127 2.60 5.81 -21.70
C THR A 127 3.65 4.92 -22.37
N SER A 128 4.87 5.42 -22.62
CA SER A 128 5.94 4.60 -23.20
C SER A 128 6.50 3.59 -22.18
N ILE A 129 6.63 3.99 -20.91
CA ILE A 129 6.98 3.07 -19.81
C ILE A 129 5.88 2.02 -19.63
N SER A 130 4.60 2.43 -19.66
CA SER A 130 3.49 1.48 -19.60
C SER A 130 3.51 0.46 -20.76
N LYS A 131 3.86 0.90 -21.98
CA LYS A 131 3.96 -0.01 -23.15
C LYS A 131 5.06 -1.05 -22.97
N THR A 132 6.23 -0.68 -22.43
CA THR A 132 7.33 -1.64 -22.23
C THR A 132 7.03 -2.63 -21.10
N ALA A 133 6.28 -2.20 -20.07
CA ALA A 133 5.82 -3.05 -18.98
C ALA A 133 4.67 -4.00 -19.39
N PHE A 134 3.80 -3.56 -20.30
CA PHE A 134 2.67 -4.35 -20.82
C PHE A 134 3.12 -5.59 -21.60
N SER A 135 4.12 -5.43 -22.48
CA SER A 135 4.56 -6.51 -23.36
C SER A 135 5.51 -7.48 -22.65
N GLN A 136 5.15 -8.78 -22.65
CA GLN A 136 5.96 -9.84 -22.05
C GLN A 136 7.37 -9.94 -22.66
N THR A 137 7.54 -9.58 -23.94
CA THR A 137 8.84 -9.65 -24.62
C THR A 137 9.78 -8.51 -24.26
N THR A 138 9.25 -7.33 -23.92
CA THR A 138 10.07 -6.16 -23.53
C THR A 138 10.17 -5.98 -22.02
N ARG A 139 9.32 -6.68 -21.23
CA ARG A 139 9.26 -6.56 -19.78
C ARG A 139 10.61 -6.81 -19.09
N TYR A 140 11.43 -7.70 -19.64
CA TYR A 140 12.76 -8.05 -19.12
C TYR A 140 13.91 -7.30 -19.81
N SER A 141 13.62 -6.20 -20.51
CA SER A 141 14.66 -5.34 -21.10
C SER A 141 15.20 -4.31 -20.09
N ASN A 142 16.37 -3.76 -20.37
CA ASN A 142 16.92 -2.67 -19.57
C ASN A 142 15.97 -1.47 -19.55
N GLU A 143 15.36 -1.11 -20.67
CA GLU A 143 14.42 0.01 -20.79
C GLU A 143 13.20 -0.17 -19.88
N SER A 144 12.68 -1.40 -19.78
CA SER A 144 11.60 -1.75 -18.85
C SER A 144 12.04 -1.62 -17.39
N LEU A 145 13.24 -2.10 -17.04
CA LEU A 145 13.82 -1.93 -15.70
C LEU A 145 13.94 -0.44 -15.33
N TRP A 146 14.47 0.38 -16.23
CA TRP A 146 14.59 1.83 -16.04
C TRP A 146 13.21 2.50 -15.84
N GLY A 147 12.20 2.04 -16.57
CA GLY A 147 10.82 2.51 -16.43
C GLY A 147 10.21 2.14 -15.08
N VAL A 148 10.31 0.88 -14.67
CA VAL A 148 9.79 0.41 -13.38
C VAL A 148 10.50 1.09 -12.20
N LEU A 149 11.83 1.28 -12.29
CA LEU A 149 12.56 2.06 -11.29
C LEU A 149 12.06 3.51 -11.24
N ALA A 150 11.81 4.15 -12.39
CA ALA A 150 11.21 5.48 -12.41
C ALA A 150 9.88 5.53 -11.67
N ASP A 151 8.98 4.59 -11.98
CA ASP A 151 7.68 4.51 -11.31
C ASP A 151 7.82 4.33 -9.79
N ILE A 152 8.68 3.40 -9.33
CA ILE A 152 8.91 3.18 -7.90
C ILE A 152 9.42 4.45 -7.22
N PHE A 153 10.46 5.09 -7.76
CA PHE A 153 11.05 6.28 -7.15
C PHE A 153 10.07 7.45 -7.17
N LEU A 154 9.38 7.71 -8.28
CA LEU A 154 8.44 8.82 -8.36
C LEU A 154 7.21 8.58 -7.46
N LEU A 155 6.64 7.38 -7.42
CA LEU A 155 5.57 7.04 -6.47
C LEU A 155 6.02 7.28 -5.02
N SER A 156 7.24 6.85 -4.67
CA SER A 156 7.81 7.05 -3.32
C SER A 156 8.08 8.52 -2.95
N GLU A 157 8.02 9.42 -3.92
CA GLU A 157 8.19 10.87 -3.73
C GLU A 157 6.87 11.63 -3.91
N THR A 158 5.73 10.95 -3.94
CA THR A 158 4.43 11.63 -3.89
C THR A 158 4.08 12.00 -2.46
N ASP A 159 3.07 12.84 -2.26
CA ASP A 159 2.61 13.22 -0.92
C ASP A 159 1.59 12.21 -0.35
N TYR A 160 1.05 11.34 -1.21
CA TYR A 160 0.08 10.30 -0.86
C TYR A 160 0.03 9.25 -1.97
N ILE A 161 0.01 7.96 -1.64
CA ILE A 161 -0.08 6.86 -2.63
C ILE A 161 -1.47 6.20 -2.59
N VAL A 162 -2.14 6.05 -3.72
CA VAL A 162 -3.34 5.22 -3.88
C VAL A 162 -3.04 4.03 -4.80
N CYS A 163 -3.21 2.81 -4.30
CA CYS A 163 -2.83 1.61 -5.07
C CYS A 163 -3.53 0.34 -4.57
N THR A 164 -3.03 -0.81 -5.03
CA THR A 164 -3.31 -2.14 -4.47
C THR A 164 -2.04 -2.69 -3.83
N PHE A 165 -2.05 -3.06 -2.56
CA PHE A 165 -0.88 -3.64 -1.88
C PHE A 165 -0.63 -5.11 -2.19
N SER A 166 -1.51 -5.79 -2.93
CA SER A 166 -1.10 -7.02 -3.65
C SER A 166 0.07 -6.77 -4.61
N SER A 167 0.25 -5.53 -5.09
CA SER A 167 1.36 -5.12 -5.95
C SER A 167 2.64 -4.89 -5.14
N ALA A 168 3.66 -5.71 -5.40
CA ALA A 168 5.01 -5.50 -4.86
C ALA A 168 5.60 -4.13 -5.23
N ILE A 169 5.26 -3.59 -6.41
CA ILE A 169 5.68 -2.24 -6.84
C ILE A 169 5.12 -1.18 -5.89
N CYS A 170 3.85 -1.29 -5.51
CA CYS A 170 3.27 -0.32 -4.59
C CYS A 170 3.86 -0.45 -3.18
N ARG A 171 3.99 -1.68 -2.66
CA ARG A 171 4.59 -1.91 -1.34
C ARG A 171 6.00 -1.35 -1.25
N LEU A 172 6.83 -1.61 -2.25
CA LEU A 172 8.19 -1.07 -2.32
C LEU A 172 8.22 0.46 -2.42
N SER A 173 7.32 1.06 -3.20
CA SER A 173 7.20 2.52 -3.32
C SER A 173 6.82 3.17 -1.99
N TYR A 174 5.86 2.56 -1.27
CA TYR A 174 5.43 3.00 0.04
C TYR A 174 6.55 2.84 1.09
N GLU A 175 7.27 1.73 1.11
CA GLU A 175 8.44 1.57 1.99
C GLU A 175 9.49 2.65 1.74
N LEU A 176 9.80 2.95 0.47
CA LEU A 176 10.74 4.03 0.15
C LEU A 176 10.22 5.42 0.52
N MET A 177 8.91 5.65 0.49
CA MET A 177 8.30 6.88 1.01
C MET A 177 8.55 6.99 2.52
N ARG A 178 8.33 5.90 3.26
CA ARG A 178 8.57 5.86 4.71
C ARG A 178 10.02 6.09 5.08
N TYR A 179 10.96 5.56 4.31
CA TYR A 179 12.39 5.79 4.52
C TYR A 179 12.76 7.30 4.50
N LYS A 180 12.05 8.11 3.72
CA LYS A 180 12.37 9.53 3.51
C LYS A 180 11.74 10.47 4.55
N GLN A 181 10.86 9.97 5.41
CA GLN A 181 10.08 10.78 6.35
C GLN A 181 10.10 10.16 7.74
N LEU A 182 9.90 10.97 8.79
CA LEU A 182 9.82 10.43 10.15
C LEU A 182 8.62 9.50 10.28
N ASP A 183 7.41 10.00 9.95
CA ASP A 183 6.24 9.15 9.85
C ASP A 183 5.38 9.46 8.62
N ALA A 184 5.30 8.45 7.74
CA ALA A 184 4.43 8.41 6.57
C ALA A 184 3.46 7.21 6.63
N SER A 185 3.25 6.65 7.82
CA SER A 185 2.37 5.50 8.11
C SER A 185 0.96 5.64 7.53
N LEU A 186 0.44 6.86 7.44
CA LEU A 186 -0.91 7.16 6.95
C LEU A 186 -0.92 7.77 5.54
N GLN A 187 0.22 7.89 4.86
CA GLN A 187 0.33 8.53 3.54
C GLN A 187 0.01 7.59 2.38
N TYR A 188 -0.94 6.67 2.59
CA TYR A 188 -1.40 5.77 1.53
C TYR A 188 -2.87 5.40 1.67
N ARG A 189 -3.44 4.91 0.56
CA ARG A 189 -4.64 4.09 0.52
C ARG A 189 -4.40 2.86 -0.34
N SER A 190 -4.65 1.69 0.22
CA SER A 190 -4.77 0.44 -0.53
C SER A 190 -6.24 0.15 -0.84
N LEU A 191 -6.53 -0.34 -2.05
CA LEU A 191 -7.87 -0.74 -2.47
C LEU A 191 -8.20 -2.20 -2.12
N ASP A 192 -7.20 -3.02 -1.79
CA ASP A 192 -7.36 -4.47 -1.62
C ASP A 192 -6.97 -4.96 -0.21
N VAL A 193 -5.68 -4.99 0.10
CA VAL A 193 -5.13 -5.60 1.31
C VAL A 193 -4.36 -4.58 2.15
N PRO A 194 -4.22 -4.79 3.47
CA PRO A 194 -3.34 -3.96 4.28
C PRO A 194 -1.87 -4.13 3.86
N PHE A 195 -1.03 -3.20 4.31
CA PHE A 195 0.41 -3.28 4.07
C PHE A 195 0.96 -4.56 4.72
N HIS A 196 1.79 -5.29 3.97
CA HIS A 196 2.31 -6.59 4.42
C HIS A 196 3.62 -6.93 3.74
N TYR A 197 4.44 -7.73 4.43
CA TYR A 197 5.63 -8.35 3.85
C TYR A 197 5.30 -9.79 3.44
N ASP A 198 5.77 -10.21 2.26
CA ASP A 198 5.62 -11.60 1.85
C ASP A 198 6.35 -12.52 2.83
N PHE A 199 5.72 -13.64 3.17
CA PHE A 199 6.23 -14.64 4.12
C PHE A 199 6.40 -14.15 5.56
N ALA A 200 6.00 -12.92 5.89
CA ALA A 200 5.89 -12.51 7.28
C ALA A 200 4.68 -13.18 7.94
N LEU A 201 4.88 -13.70 9.15
CA LEU A 201 3.77 -14.05 10.04
C LEU A 201 2.91 -12.80 10.29
N THR A 202 1.59 -12.98 10.22
CA THR A 202 0.60 -11.97 10.61
C THR A 202 0.80 -11.63 12.09
N PRO A 203 0.73 -10.34 12.47
CA PRO A 203 0.89 -9.95 13.86
C PRO A 203 -0.23 -10.55 14.70
N ILE A 204 0.11 -10.95 15.93
CA ILE A 204 -0.91 -11.21 16.96
C ILE A 204 -1.53 -9.86 17.31
N ARG A 205 -2.85 -9.84 17.52
CA ARG A 205 -3.55 -8.62 17.91
C ARG A 205 -4.23 -8.82 19.26
N THR A 206 -4.08 -7.85 20.15
CA THR A 206 -4.77 -7.87 21.44
C THR A 206 -6.00 -6.97 21.39
N ALA A 207 -7.14 -7.49 21.84
CA ALA A 207 -8.37 -6.71 21.98
C ALA A 207 -8.22 -5.68 23.12
N VAL A 208 -8.44 -4.41 22.79
CA VAL A 208 -8.38 -3.27 23.74
C VAL A 208 -9.75 -2.70 24.06
N TYR A 209 -10.80 -3.12 23.33
CA TYR A 209 -12.20 -2.81 23.65
C TYR A 209 -13.07 -4.06 23.57
N ASN A 210 -14.09 -4.12 24.44
CA ASN A 210 -15.11 -5.15 24.35
C ASN A 210 -15.95 -5.00 23.07
N HIS A 211 -16.42 -6.12 22.53
CA HIS A 211 -17.36 -6.15 21.42
C HIS A 211 -18.43 -7.19 21.71
N ARG A 212 -19.69 -6.79 21.49
CA ARG A 212 -20.79 -7.72 21.30
C ARG A 212 -21.08 -7.82 19.81
N SER A 213 -21.05 -9.03 19.29
CA SER A 213 -21.38 -9.40 17.93
C SER A 213 -22.80 -8.94 17.58
N LYS A 214 -22.97 -8.33 16.40
CA LYS A 214 -24.27 -7.93 15.86
C LYS A 214 -24.87 -8.99 14.94
N THR A 215 -24.01 -9.81 14.32
CA THR A 215 -24.39 -10.86 13.38
C THR A 215 -23.75 -12.18 13.79
N SER A 216 -24.19 -13.29 13.18
CA SER A 216 -23.55 -14.60 13.35
C SER A 216 -22.10 -14.63 12.91
N ASP A 217 -21.71 -13.70 12.04
CA ASP A 217 -20.40 -13.65 11.40
C ASP A 217 -19.39 -12.84 12.23
N GLU A 218 -19.84 -12.13 13.26
CA GLU A 218 -19.00 -11.32 14.16
C GLU A 218 -18.58 -12.07 15.43
N TRP A 219 -17.45 -11.64 16.00
CA TRP A 219 -16.94 -12.04 17.30
C TRP A 219 -17.53 -11.23 18.44
N ASP A 220 -17.79 -11.89 19.57
CA ASP A 220 -17.69 -11.20 20.85
C ASP A 220 -16.20 -11.08 21.21
N LEU A 221 -15.75 -9.87 21.55
CA LEU A 221 -14.40 -9.62 22.05
C LEU A 221 -14.44 -9.22 23.50
N ARG A 222 -13.49 -9.74 24.28
CA ARG A 222 -13.16 -9.23 25.62
C ARG A 222 -11.81 -8.56 25.58
N ILE A 223 -11.65 -7.51 26.38
CA ILE A 223 -10.34 -6.87 26.58
C ILE A 223 -9.32 -7.94 27.02
N GLY A 224 -8.19 -7.98 26.34
CA GLY A 224 -7.13 -8.97 26.54
C GLY A 224 -7.23 -10.23 25.67
N ASP A 225 -8.29 -10.40 24.87
CA ASP A 225 -8.34 -11.52 23.92
C ASP A 225 -7.25 -11.37 22.85
N HIS A 226 -6.49 -12.44 22.64
CA HIS A 226 -5.49 -12.52 21.56
C HIS A 226 -6.11 -13.11 20.29
N LEU A 227 -6.03 -12.34 19.22
CA LEU A 227 -6.50 -12.67 17.89
C LEU A 227 -5.32 -13.08 17.03
N HIS A 228 -5.49 -14.19 16.34
CA HIS A 228 -4.53 -14.72 15.40
C HIS A 228 -5.23 -14.94 14.07
N GLU A 229 -4.66 -14.44 13.00
CA GLU A 229 -5.09 -14.80 11.66
C GLU A 229 -4.51 -16.19 11.37
N ARG A 230 -5.39 -17.16 11.07
CA ARG A 230 -4.97 -18.55 10.95
C ARG A 230 -4.29 -18.70 9.60
N LEU A 231 -2.96 -18.78 9.63
CA LEU A 231 -2.18 -19.37 8.54
C LEU A 231 -2.74 -20.77 8.28
N ASN A 232 -3.33 -20.97 7.10
CA ASN A 232 -3.32 -22.32 6.54
C ASN A 232 -1.84 -22.72 6.47
N GLU A 233 -1.44 -23.84 7.06
CA GLU A 233 -0.03 -24.22 7.26
C GLU A 233 0.79 -24.27 5.96
N ASN A 234 0.11 -24.25 4.80
CA ASN A 234 0.67 -24.26 3.46
C ASN A 234 0.52 -22.94 2.69
N ARG A 235 0.09 -21.82 3.30
CA ARG A 235 -0.06 -20.52 2.63
C ARG A 235 0.43 -19.33 3.47
N PRO A 236 1.02 -18.29 2.86
CA PRO A 236 1.37 -17.06 3.56
C PRO A 236 0.13 -16.36 4.13
N GLY A 237 0.23 -15.69 5.29
CA GLY A 237 -0.93 -15.07 5.95
C GLY A 237 -1.63 -13.98 5.15
N TRP A 238 -0.89 -13.26 4.30
CA TRP A 238 -1.47 -12.27 3.41
C TRP A 238 -2.39 -12.88 2.34
N SER A 239 -2.23 -14.16 2.00
CA SER A 239 -3.10 -14.83 1.02
C SER A 239 -4.55 -14.89 1.52
N GLU A 240 -4.76 -14.89 2.84
CA GLU A 240 -6.09 -14.82 3.41
C GLU A 240 -6.70 -13.42 3.28
N TRP A 241 -5.92 -12.36 3.56
CA TRP A 241 -6.35 -10.98 3.28
C TRP A 241 -6.66 -10.77 1.81
N PHE A 242 -5.87 -11.38 0.94
CA PHE A 242 -6.06 -11.32 -0.49
C PHE A 242 -7.31 -12.07 -0.94
N ASP A 243 -7.55 -13.29 -0.43
CA ASP A 243 -8.79 -14.04 -0.65
C ASP A 243 -10.01 -13.26 -0.11
N GLN A 244 -9.89 -12.62 1.06
CA GLN A 244 -10.95 -11.77 1.63
C GLN A 244 -11.23 -10.54 0.76
N SER A 245 -10.18 -9.87 0.28
CA SER A 245 -10.29 -8.73 -0.64
C SER A 245 -10.96 -9.15 -1.95
N ILE A 246 -10.54 -10.27 -2.55
CA ILE A 246 -11.16 -10.84 -3.76
C ILE A 246 -12.66 -11.09 -3.56
N ASN A 247 -13.05 -11.55 -2.38
CA ASN A 247 -14.44 -11.86 -2.06
C ASN A 247 -15.27 -10.62 -1.64
N GLY A 248 -14.70 -9.41 -1.71
CA GLY A 248 -15.37 -8.17 -1.29
C GLY A 248 -15.64 -8.09 0.21
N ARG A 249 -14.86 -8.81 1.02
CA ARG A 249 -15.05 -8.95 2.48
C ARG A 249 -14.00 -8.27 3.33
N GLY A 250 -13.02 -7.61 2.71
CA GLY A 250 -12.10 -6.69 3.39
C GLY A 250 -12.51 -5.26 3.10
N TRP A 251 -12.34 -4.36 4.08
CA TRP A 251 -12.41 -2.89 3.97
C TRP A 251 -13.67 -2.12 4.40
N ASP A 252 -14.42 -2.59 5.38
CA ASP A 252 -15.44 -1.78 6.10
C ASP A 252 -15.10 -1.55 7.59
N SER A 253 -13.80 -1.53 7.94
CA SER A 253 -13.31 -1.48 9.33
C SER A 253 -13.46 -2.79 10.10
N TYR A 254 -13.71 -3.92 9.41
CA TYR A 254 -13.67 -5.27 9.97
C TYR A 254 -12.65 -6.17 9.27
N PHE A 255 -12.06 -7.10 10.02
CA PHE A 255 -11.20 -8.18 9.52
C PHE A 255 -11.64 -9.53 10.10
N TYR A 256 -11.26 -10.63 9.45
CA TYR A 256 -11.44 -11.97 10.03
C TYR A 256 -10.24 -12.36 10.89
N ALA A 257 -10.50 -13.02 12.01
CA ALA A 257 -9.46 -13.70 12.79
C ALA A 257 -10.02 -14.94 13.50
N SER A 258 -9.10 -15.76 13.99
CA SER A 258 -9.37 -16.81 14.96
C SER A 258 -8.99 -16.30 16.36
N ASN A 259 -9.76 -16.70 17.37
CA ASN A 259 -9.54 -16.28 18.75
C ASN A 259 -9.06 -17.50 19.56
N SER A 260 -7.84 -17.40 20.09
CA SER A 260 -7.18 -18.49 20.83
C SER A 260 -7.92 -18.83 22.13
N SER A 261 -8.46 -17.83 22.81
CA SER A 261 -9.18 -17.98 24.08
C SER A 261 -10.49 -18.77 23.94
N THR A 262 -11.11 -18.72 22.76
CA THR A 262 -12.45 -19.30 22.52
C THR A 262 -12.45 -20.50 21.56
N GLN A 263 -11.30 -20.83 20.96
CA GLN A 263 -11.12 -21.93 20.01
C GLN A 263 -12.09 -21.94 18.81
N LYS A 264 -12.68 -20.78 18.45
CA LYS A 264 -13.45 -20.66 17.19
C LYS A 264 -12.61 -19.94 16.14
N PHE A 265 -12.96 -20.22 14.89
CA PHE A 265 -12.17 -19.84 13.72
C PHE A 265 -13.00 -18.98 12.77
N TYR A 266 -12.33 -18.04 12.10
CA TYR A 266 -12.87 -17.26 10.96
C TYR A 266 -14.16 -16.48 11.24
N LYS A 267 -14.12 -15.51 12.15
CA LYS A 267 -15.19 -14.50 12.29
C LYS A 267 -14.65 -13.07 12.24
N LEU A 268 -15.54 -12.16 11.86
CA LEU A 268 -15.29 -10.73 11.74
C LEU A 268 -15.09 -10.09 13.12
N TYR A 269 -14.17 -9.14 13.18
CA TYR A 269 -14.03 -8.23 14.31
C TYR A 269 -13.69 -6.81 13.82
N PRO A 270 -14.14 -5.77 14.54
CA PRO A 270 -13.85 -4.39 14.19
C PRO A 270 -12.38 -4.04 14.48
N VAL A 271 -11.67 -3.56 13.45
CA VAL A 271 -10.22 -3.31 13.46
C VAL A 271 -9.83 -2.25 14.50
N TYR A 272 -10.66 -1.23 14.72
CA TYR A 272 -10.38 -0.20 15.72
C TYR A 272 -10.40 -0.72 17.17
N LYS A 273 -10.85 -1.96 17.40
CA LYS A 273 -10.95 -2.55 18.74
C LYS A 273 -9.72 -3.33 19.20
N VAL A 274 -8.71 -3.41 18.36
CA VAL A 274 -7.53 -4.24 18.60
C VAL A 274 -6.26 -3.44 18.37
N PHE A 275 -5.15 -3.93 18.91
CA PHE A 275 -3.82 -3.35 18.73
C PHE A 275 -2.85 -4.45 18.31
N ASP A 276 -1.90 -4.14 17.43
CA ASP A 276 -0.88 -5.10 16.98
C ASP A 276 0.16 -5.32 18.09
N ASP A 277 0.39 -6.57 18.47
CA ASP A 277 1.38 -6.93 19.48
C ASP A 277 2.78 -6.90 18.87
N ILE A 278 3.62 -5.95 19.31
CA ILE A 278 5.02 -5.83 18.87
C ILE A 278 5.92 -6.44 19.94
N GLU A 279 6.74 -7.41 19.53
CA GLU A 279 7.73 -8.03 20.40
C GLU A 279 9.07 -7.29 20.28
N LEU A 280 9.68 -6.95 21.42
CA LEU A 280 11.06 -6.45 21.44
C LEU A 280 12.00 -7.64 21.63
N VAL A 281 12.92 -7.86 20.70
CA VAL A 281 13.86 -8.99 20.68
C VAL A 281 15.30 -8.59 20.88
#